data_AF-A0A662WYF4-F1
#
_entry.id   AF-A0A662WYF4-F1
#
_cell.length_a   1.000
_cell.length_b   1.000
_cell.length_c   1.000
_cell.angle_alpha   90.00
_cell.angle_beta   90.00
_cell.angle_gamma   90.00
#
_symmetry.space_group_name_H-M   'P 1'
#
loop_
_entity.id
_entity.type
_entity.pdbx_description
1 polymer ?
#
loop_
_entity_poly.entity_id
_entity_poly.type
_entity_poly.pdbx_seq_one_letter_code
_entity_poly.pdbx_strand_id
1 'polypeptide(L)'
;MHVSQPPLGRRLSPSASSFCNLHPPPSTWFHHYEHSNMRIAGALASLGLCFARLATADLGNSTVVNTTYGQLQGVEDSNVAGVTVFKGISFAASTAGDARWTAPTPPSSWDGVVVADTFGLVCPQSGASSDAMSEDCLKLNVWTPADTVDDALPVYVWIYGGRFVGGAGSLPLYDGAGLAAKGVVVVTLNYRMGALGFLATTELQGESPNNSTGNYGLLDQIEALKWVQSNIAAFGGDPSRVTIGGQSAGSSSVYHLVDSPVASGLFHGAIAESGIRFPYDPLIWALATSYRTLQHALDGGVDYMADHNVSTAAELRNLSLDSIMDGNDDNDYYGSSSDADFNSVPPLFRPALDGYVMVQTYLEALETGPANDVPLLTGNNADESGAATTTNVTVAEYIATATTKYGDLVDEYLALYPASTDEEADNMTNNAARDTSRVSSWLFGNYWAKTASSPFYTYYWSHAPPGQTAGAYHMSEINYCFNNLYDTDSPWEDEDYALADVMSSYWANFIKAGNPNGGDLPYWPASVASSNTTMHLDVTQEVMEIADVDQIDLISEYFAAQTPF
;
A
#
# COMPACT_ATOMS: atom_id res chain seq x y z
N MET A 1 56.07 20.65 -12.37
CA MET A 1 56.44 22.05 -12.73
C MET A 1 55.12 22.82 -12.81
N HIS A 2 54.71 23.56 -11.78
CA HIS A 2 55.08 24.96 -11.47
C HIS A 2 54.63 26.02 -12.50
N VAL A 3 53.59 26.76 -12.11
CA VAL A 3 53.41 28.24 -12.19
C VAL A 3 53.39 28.91 -13.58
N SER A 4 52.27 29.55 -13.96
CA SER A 4 52.15 31.03 -14.01
C SER A 4 50.83 31.57 -14.61
N GLN A 5 50.33 32.65 -14.01
CA GLN A 5 49.43 33.68 -14.57
C GLN A 5 50.19 35.03 -14.59
N PRO A 6 49.61 36.19 -14.97
CA PRO A 6 48.75 36.59 -16.11
C PRO A 6 49.48 37.69 -16.95
N PRO A 7 48.84 38.61 -17.73
CA PRO A 7 48.31 39.88 -17.14
C PRO A 7 47.22 40.72 -17.90
N LEU A 8 46.41 41.46 -17.10
CA LEU A 8 45.93 42.86 -17.21
C LEU A 8 45.25 43.48 -18.46
N GLY A 9 44.11 44.18 -18.25
CA GLY A 9 43.45 45.00 -19.29
C GLY A 9 42.30 45.97 -18.89
N ARG A 10 42.40 46.69 -17.74
CA ARG A 10 41.61 47.87 -17.31
C ARG A 10 40.76 48.64 -18.37
N ARG A 11 39.50 48.94 -18.01
CA ARG A 11 38.82 50.26 -17.73
C ARG A 11 37.27 50.06 -17.85
N LEU A 12 36.33 50.87 -17.30
CA LEU A 12 36.31 52.08 -16.43
C LEU A 12 34.94 52.16 -15.67
N SER A 13 34.71 53.24 -14.91
CA SER A 13 33.45 53.73 -14.28
C SER A 13 33.53 55.29 -14.26
N PRO A 14 32.77 56.13 -13.50
CA PRO A 14 31.55 55.95 -12.67
C PRO A 14 30.47 57.08 -12.75
N SER A 15 29.30 56.87 -12.13
CA SER A 15 28.53 57.83 -11.28
C SER A 15 27.21 57.17 -10.80
N ALA A 16 26.72 57.15 -9.54
CA ALA A 16 26.97 57.83 -8.25
C ALA A 16 26.10 59.08 -7.92
N SER A 17 24.97 58.85 -7.22
CA SER A 17 24.38 59.62 -6.08
C SER A 17 22.90 59.18 -5.91
N SER A 18 22.43 58.61 -4.79
CA SER A 18 22.35 59.08 -3.38
C SER A 18 21.23 60.10 -3.12
N PHE A 19 20.24 59.75 -2.28
CA PHE A 19 19.70 60.62 -1.21
C PHE A 19 18.88 59.84 -0.16
N CYS A 20 18.96 60.27 1.11
CA CYS A 20 18.22 59.74 2.26
C CYS A 20 17.04 60.65 2.64
N ASN A 21 16.07 60.13 3.40
CA ASN A 21 15.27 60.81 4.47
C ASN A 21 14.34 59.74 5.12
N LEU A 22 14.45 59.42 6.41
CA LEU A 22 14.00 60.11 7.65
C LEU A 22 12.57 59.70 8.13
N HIS A 23 12.51 59.29 9.41
CA HIS A 23 11.39 58.89 10.29
C HIS A 23 10.27 59.97 10.48
N PRO A 24 9.10 59.73 11.14
CA PRO A 24 8.83 58.82 12.29
C PRO A 24 7.42 58.14 12.41
N PRO A 25 7.15 57.38 13.49
CA PRO A 25 5.81 56.86 13.85
C PRO A 25 5.08 57.67 14.94
N PRO A 26 3.73 57.57 14.99
CA PRO A 26 2.94 57.65 16.24
C PRO A 26 1.88 56.50 16.32
N SER A 27 1.22 56.17 17.44
CA SER A 27 1.24 56.71 18.81
C SER A 27 0.79 55.64 19.83
N THR A 28 1.31 55.75 21.05
CA THR A 28 0.79 55.10 22.26
C THR A 28 -0.49 55.78 22.79
N TRP A 29 -1.35 55.04 23.50
CA TRP A 29 -2.29 55.61 24.47
C TRP A 29 -2.17 54.92 25.83
N PHE A 30 -1.91 55.72 26.87
CA PHE A 30 -1.91 55.33 28.28
C PHE A 30 -2.46 56.51 29.10
N HIS A 31 -3.47 56.26 29.94
CA HIS A 31 -3.84 57.06 31.12
C HIS A 31 -4.51 56.07 32.09
N HIS A 32 -3.89 55.71 33.22
CA HIS A 32 -4.02 56.39 34.53
C HIS A 32 -5.50 56.55 34.97
N TYR A 33 -5.99 55.65 35.84
CA TYR A 33 -5.92 55.69 37.31
C TYR A 33 -6.98 56.61 37.94
N GLU A 34 -7.94 56.03 38.69
CA GLU A 34 -8.17 56.41 40.09
C GLU A 34 -9.07 55.40 40.87
N HIS A 35 -9.07 55.56 42.19
CA HIS A 35 -9.46 54.57 43.20
C HIS A 35 -10.97 54.34 43.39
N SER A 36 -11.34 53.16 43.91
CA SER A 36 -12.21 53.04 45.09
C SER A 36 -12.08 51.71 45.82
N ASN A 37 -12.14 51.76 47.16
CA ASN A 37 -11.95 50.61 48.04
C ASN A 37 -13.24 49.80 48.24
N MET A 38 -13.14 48.48 48.40
CA MET A 38 -13.80 47.81 49.53
C MET A 38 -13.06 46.54 49.95
N ARG A 39 -13.07 46.26 51.26
CA ARG A 39 -12.48 45.07 51.90
C ARG A 39 -13.51 43.95 52.02
N ILE A 40 -13.02 42.77 52.45
CA ILE A 40 -13.67 41.56 53.01
C ILE A 40 -13.44 40.35 52.09
N ALA A 41 -12.98 39.18 52.51
CA ALA A 41 -12.13 38.69 53.59
C ALA A 41 -12.01 37.16 53.37
N GLY A 42 -10.85 36.56 53.65
CA GLY A 42 -10.73 35.14 54.01
C GLY A 42 -10.85 34.08 52.92
N ALA A 43 -9.70 33.53 52.52
CA ALA A 43 -9.40 32.09 52.66
C ALA A 43 -7.90 31.84 52.38
N LEU A 44 -7.21 31.11 53.27
CA LEU A 44 -5.92 30.52 52.96
C LEU A 44 -6.15 29.25 52.14
N ALA A 45 -5.59 29.21 50.92
CA ALA A 45 -5.41 27.98 50.16
C ALA A 45 -4.01 28.02 49.52
N SER A 46 -3.03 27.49 50.24
CA SER A 46 -1.68 27.26 49.72
C SER A 46 -1.72 26.12 48.70
N LEU A 47 -1.89 26.44 47.41
CA LEU A 47 -1.59 25.48 46.34
C LEU A 47 -0.08 25.24 46.31
N GLY A 48 0.35 24.13 46.91
CA GLY A 48 1.60 23.51 46.51
C GLY A 48 1.41 22.98 45.09
N LEU A 49 2.06 23.60 44.10
CA LEU A 49 2.22 22.98 42.80
C LEU A 49 3.13 21.76 42.96
N CYS A 50 2.54 20.59 43.16
CA CYS A 50 3.17 19.34 42.79
C CYS A 50 3.35 19.36 41.26
N PHE A 51 4.52 19.80 40.80
CA PHE A 51 5.03 19.36 39.52
C PHE A 51 5.20 17.84 39.59
N ALA A 52 4.15 17.11 39.20
CA ALA A 52 4.33 15.76 38.74
C ALA A 52 5.33 15.82 37.60
N ARG A 53 6.54 15.27 37.81
CA ARG A 53 7.39 14.91 36.68
C ARG A 53 6.58 13.88 35.91
N LEU A 54 6.16 14.21 34.69
CA LEU A 54 5.82 13.20 33.71
C LEU A 54 7.06 12.32 33.61
N ALA A 55 6.92 11.07 34.04
CA ALA A 55 7.96 10.08 33.83
C ALA A 55 7.89 9.74 32.35
N THR A 56 8.88 10.21 31.59
CA THR A 56 9.16 9.72 30.23
C THR A 56 9.29 8.21 30.33
N ALA A 57 8.37 7.48 29.71
CA ALA A 57 8.43 6.02 29.67
C ALA A 57 9.54 5.62 28.70
N ASP A 58 10.69 5.28 29.26
CA ASP A 58 11.85 4.72 28.59
C ASP A 58 11.48 3.35 28.00
N LEU A 59 11.65 3.18 26.68
CA LEU A 59 11.31 1.96 25.95
C LEU A 59 12.52 1.01 25.77
N GLY A 60 13.70 1.29 26.33
CA GLY A 60 14.92 0.51 26.09
C GLY A 60 14.85 -1.00 26.41
N ASN A 61 15.44 -1.82 25.53
CA ASN A 61 15.76 -3.28 25.48
C ASN A 61 14.92 -4.36 26.23
N SER A 62 13.90 -4.04 27.01
CA SER A 62 12.88 -5.00 27.47
C SER A 62 11.53 -4.30 27.64
N THR A 63 11.04 -3.77 26.52
CA THR A 63 9.94 -2.82 26.44
C THR A 63 8.60 -3.46 26.83
N VAL A 64 8.09 -3.15 28.03
CA VAL A 64 6.70 -3.47 28.39
C VAL A 64 5.80 -2.30 28.00
N VAL A 65 4.95 -2.50 27.00
CA VAL A 65 3.98 -1.52 26.51
C VAL A 65 2.57 -1.85 27.00
N ASN A 66 1.79 -0.81 27.29
CA ASN A 66 0.41 -0.93 27.74
C ASN A 66 -0.56 -0.68 26.58
N THR A 67 -1.20 -1.74 26.09
CA THR A 67 -2.30 -1.62 25.10
C THR A 67 -3.64 -1.50 25.80
N THR A 68 -4.70 -1.21 25.03
CA THR A 68 -6.10 -1.21 25.48
C THR A 68 -6.55 -2.57 26.05
N TYR A 69 -5.91 -3.67 25.63
CA TYR A 69 -6.31 -5.04 25.96
C TYR A 69 -5.41 -5.71 27.02
N GLY A 70 -4.19 -5.21 27.23
CA GLY A 70 -3.25 -5.75 28.20
C GLY A 70 -1.81 -5.34 27.92
N GLN A 71 -0.88 -5.85 28.72
CA GLN A 71 0.54 -5.50 28.62
C GLN A 71 1.28 -6.50 27.72
N LEU A 72 2.15 -5.97 26.85
CA LEU A 72 3.01 -6.74 25.95
C LEU A 72 4.47 -6.43 26.24
N GLN A 73 5.33 -7.44 26.26
CA GLN A 73 6.78 -7.28 26.29
C GLN A 73 7.35 -7.59 24.91
N GLY A 74 8.04 -6.62 24.30
CA GLY A 74 8.80 -6.80 23.06
C GLY A 74 10.17 -7.43 23.30
N VAL A 75 10.84 -7.81 22.21
CA VAL A 75 12.22 -8.28 22.21
C VAL A 75 13.06 -7.45 21.24
N GLU A 76 14.36 -7.33 21.48
CA GLU A 76 15.29 -6.73 20.52
C GLU A 76 15.32 -7.59 19.25
N ASP A 77 15.29 -6.94 18.09
CA ASP A 77 15.36 -7.61 16.79
C ASP A 77 16.72 -8.30 16.59
N SER A 78 16.72 -9.50 16.02
CA SER A 78 17.93 -10.31 15.87
C SER A 78 18.86 -9.83 14.75
N ASN A 79 18.32 -9.09 13.77
CA ASN A 79 19.01 -8.66 12.57
C ASN A 79 19.39 -7.18 12.63
N VAL A 80 18.57 -6.33 13.28
CA VAL A 80 18.77 -4.87 13.32
C VAL A 80 18.77 -4.33 14.74
N ALA A 81 19.98 -4.07 15.27
CA ALA A 81 20.17 -3.51 16.61
C ALA A 81 19.46 -2.15 16.79
N GLY A 82 18.85 -1.95 17.95
CA GLY A 82 18.05 -0.74 18.25
C GLY A 82 16.61 -0.77 17.74
N VAL A 83 16.18 -1.85 17.06
CA VAL A 83 14.76 -2.10 16.78
C VAL A 83 14.20 -3.06 17.82
N THR A 84 13.04 -2.73 18.38
CA THR A 84 12.24 -3.65 19.19
C THR A 84 11.10 -4.22 18.37
N VAL A 85 10.91 -5.54 18.42
CA VAL A 85 9.83 -6.24 17.72
C VAL A 85 8.85 -6.89 18.70
N PHE A 86 7.57 -6.82 18.33
CA PHE A 86 6.44 -7.45 19.02
C PHE A 86 5.67 -8.27 17.99
N LYS A 87 5.55 -9.58 18.19
CA LYS A 87 4.97 -10.55 17.24
C LYS A 87 3.70 -11.20 17.80
N GLY A 88 2.76 -11.53 16.92
CA GLY A 88 1.57 -12.33 17.25
C GLY A 88 0.49 -11.62 18.08
N ILE A 89 0.45 -10.28 18.08
CA ILE A 89 -0.52 -9.51 18.87
C ILE A 89 -1.93 -9.68 18.28
N SER A 90 -2.91 -10.10 19.08
CA SER A 90 -4.30 -10.18 18.63
C SER A 90 -4.89 -8.77 18.47
N PHE A 91 -5.36 -8.42 17.28
CA PHE A 91 -6.06 -7.15 17.03
C PHE A 91 -7.59 -7.30 16.98
N ALA A 92 -8.08 -8.52 16.78
CA ALA A 92 -9.49 -8.91 16.83
C ALA A 92 -9.65 -10.27 17.54
N ALA A 93 -10.86 -10.60 17.94
CA ALA A 93 -11.24 -11.92 18.43
C ALA A 93 -11.24 -12.97 17.28
N SER A 94 -11.16 -14.24 17.65
CA SER A 94 -11.26 -15.35 16.68
C SER A 94 -12.60 -15.34 15.94
N THR A 95 -12.53 -15.63 14.64
CA THR A 95 -13.69 -15.65 13.73
C THR A 95 -14.22 -17.07 13.50
N ALA A 96 -13.89 -18.01 14.37
CA ALA A 96 -14.26 -19.42 14.26
C ALA A 96 -15.74 -19.68 14.61
N GLY A 97 -16.29 -20.78 14.08
CA GLY A 97 -17.63 -21.28 14.43
C GLY A 97 -18.73 -20.25 14.14
N ASP A 98 -19.49 -19.87 15.18
CA ASP A 98 -20.60 -18.91 15.06
C ASP A 98 -20.17 -17.52 14.56
N ALA A 99 -18.89 -17.15 14.72
CA ALA A 99 -18.31 -15.89 14.25
C ALA A 99 -17.83 -15.93 12.78
N ARG A 100 -17.97 -17.06 12.08
CA ARG A 100 -17.64 -17.14 10.65
C ARG A 100 -18.57 -16.23 9.84
N TRP A 101 -17.98 -15.56 8.86
CA TRP A 101 -18.66 -14.56 8.01
C TRP A 101 -19.41 -13.48 8.79
N THR A 102 -18.84 -13.05 9.92
CA THR A 102 -19.19 -11.79 10.57
C THR A 102 -18.04 -10.79 10.47
N ALA A 103 -18.35 -9.51 10.68
CA ALA A 103 -17.32 -8.49 10.91
C ALA A 103 -16.44 -8.90 12.10
N PRO A 104 -15.14 -8.56 12.10
CA PRO A 104 -14.26 -8.76 13.25
C PRO A 104 -14.78 -7.97 14.46
N THR A 105 -14.45 -8.46 15.65
CA THR A 105 -14.80 -7.79 16.91
C THR A 105 -13.56 -7.65 17.80
N PRO A 106 -13.51 -6.68 18.73
CA PRO A 106 -12.38 -6.50 19.62
C PRO A 106 -11.98 -7.78 20.39
N PRO A 107 -10.68 -8.04 20.58
CA PRO A 107 -10.22 -9.20 21.33
C PRO A 107 -10.54 -9.07 22.82
N SER A 108 -10.56 -10.20 23.52
CA SER A 108 -10.63 -10.21 24.99
C SER A 108 -9.35 -9.62 25.59
N SER A 109 -9.52 -8.80 26.64
CA SER A 109 -8.40 -8.33 27.47
C SER A 109 -7.73 -9.48 28.24
N TRP A 110 -6.43 -9.36 28.52
CA TRP A 110 -5.66 -10.32 29.33
C TRP A 110 -5.00 -9.66 30.55
N ASP A 111 -4.84 -10.44 31.62
CA ASP A 111 -4.08 -10.06 32.81
C ASP A 111 -2.59 -10.36 32.65
N GLY A 112 -1.74 -9.57 33.34
CA GLY A 112 -0.29 -9.78 33.36
C GLY A 112 0.43 -9.17 32.16
N VAL A 113 1.60 -9.72 31.82
CA VAL A 113 2.45 -9.31 30.69
C VAL A 113 2.64 -10.52 29.78
N VAL A 114 2.37 -10.36 28.50
CA VAL A 114 2.60 -11.37 27.46
C VAL A 114 3.89 -11.03 26.72
N VAL A 115 4.83 -11.95 26.62
CA VAL A 115 6.02 -11.78 25.77
C VAL A 115 5.60 -12.01 24.32
N ALA A 116 5.85 -11.03 23.46
CA ALA A 116 5.45 -11.01 22.06
C ALA A 116 6.67 -11.32 21.16
N ASP A 117 7.31 -12.48 21.37
CA ASP A 117 8.52 -12.90 20.65
C ASP A 117 8.25 -13.84 19.47
N THR A 118 7.01 -14.35 19.36
CA THR A 118 6.62 -15.43 18.45
C THR A 118 5.52 -14.96 17.51
N PHE A 119 5.64 -15.25 16.21
CA PHE A 119 4.60 -14.93 15.22
C PHE A 119 3.27 -15.66 15.52
N GLY A 120 2.16 -14.99 15.21
CA GLY A 120 0.84 -15.57 15.34
C GLY A 120 0.54 -16.64 14.28
N LEU A 121 -0.48 -17.46 14.54
CA LEU A 121 -0.97 -18.44 13.57
C LEU A 121 -1.50 -17.74 12.31
N VAL A 122 -1.22 -18.30 11.14
CA VAL A 122 -1.66 -17.74 9.85
C VAL A 122 -3.12 -18.08 9.58
N CYS A 123 -3.79 -17.29 8.73
CA CYS A 123 -5.17 -17.60 8.35
C CYS A 123 -5.25 -18.86 7.48
N PRO A 124 -6.36 -19.62 7.56
CA PRO A 124 -6.55 -20.81 6.73
C PRO A 124 -6.52 -20.43 5.25
N GLN A 125 -5.81 -21.22 4.47
CA GLN A 125 -5.53 -20.96 3.06
C GLN A 125 -5.17 -22.28 2.35
N SER A 126 -5.42 -22.32 1.04
CA SER A 126 -5.06 -23.46 0.20
C SER A 126 -3.54 -23.58 0.03
N GLY A 127 -3.05 -24.81 -0.20
CA GLY A 127 -1.65 -25.08 -0.52
C GLY A 127 -0.76 -25.47 0.67
N ALA A 128 0.53 -25.68 0.38
CA ALA A 128 1.50 -26.19 1.34
C ALA A 128 2.21 -25.06 2.11
N SER A 129 1.51 -24.40 3.03
CA SER A 129 2.20 -23.60 4.04
C SER A 129 2.88 -24.51 5.07
N SER A 130 4.10 -24.16 5.47
CA SER A 130 4.78 -24.75 6.64
C SER A 130 4.22 -24.24 7.97
N ASP A 131 3.49 -23.12 7.94
CA ASP A 131 3.02 -22.43 9.14
C ASP A 131 1.74 -23.06 9.68
N ALA A 132 1.61 -23.04 11.01
CA ALA A 132 0.39 -23.52 11.66
C ALA A 132 -0.77 -22.54 11.41
N MET A 133 -1.86 -23.05 10.83
CA MET A 133 -3.06 -22.28 10.50
C MET A 133 -4.10 -22.31 11.63
N SER A 134 -4.91 -21.26 11.75
CA SER A 134 -6.07 -21.23 12.66
C SER A 134 -7.08 -20.15 12.25
N GLU A 135 -8.36 -20.33 12.58
CA GLU A 135 -9.38 -19.26 12.49
C GLU A 135 -9.24 -18.22 13.63
N ASP A 136 -8.32 -18.41 14.57
CA ASP A 136 -7.79 -17.36 15.44
C ASP A 136 -6.52 -16.73 14.85
N CYS A 137 -6.60 -16.26 13.60
CA CYS A 137 -5.46 -15.72 12.86
C CYS A 137 -5.35 -14.19 12.83
N LEU A 138 -6.32 -13.44 13.38
CA LEU A 138 -6.35 -11.97 13.31
C LEU A 138 -5.33 -11.33 14.26
N LYS A 139 -4.07 -11.51 13.87
CA LYS A 139 -2.85 -11.11 14.58
C LYS A 139 -2.08 -10.09 13.76
N LEU A 140 -1.33 -9.23 14.44
CA LEU A 140 -0.38 -8.29 13.85
C LEU A 140 0.96 -8.33 14.57
N ASN A 141 1.97 -7.76 13.92
CA ASN A 141 3.32 -7.61 14.43
C ASN A 141 3.73 -6.13 14.31
N VAL A 142 4.58 -5.65 15.21
CA VAL A 142 5.06 -4.27 15.26
C VAL A 142 6.58 -4.26 15.43
N TRP A 143 7.30 -3.58 14.53
CA TRP A 143 8.71 -3.21 14.69
C TRP A 143 8.77 -1.70 14.98
N THR A 144 9.48 -1.30 16.02
CA THR A 144 9.65 0.10 16.41
C THR A 144 11.10 0.42 16.75
N PRO A 145 11.67 1.52 16.24
CA PRO A 145 12.99 2.03 16.62
C PRO A 145 12.88 3.11 17.73
N ALA A 146 11.70 3.28 18.35
CA ALA A 146 11.47 4.35 19.31
C ALA A 146 12.16 4.06 20.66
N ASP A 147 12.92 5.04 21.14
CA ASP A 147 13.51 5.06 22.49
C ASP A 147 12.44 5.42 23.54
N THR A 148 11.40 6.20 23.16
CA THR A 148 10.33 6.62 24.08
C THR A 148 8.95 6.68 23.41
N VAL A 149 7.88 6.64 24.21
CA VAL A 149 6.51 6.88 23.71
C VAL A 149 6.29 8.31 23.17
N ASP A 150 7.16 9.25 23.55
CA ASP A 150 7.07 10.66 23.13
C ASP A 150 7.71 10.91 21.75
N ASP A 151 8.34 9.89 21.14
CA ASP A 151 9.05 10.01 19.85
C ASP A 151 8.10 10.24 18.65
N ALA A 152 6.84 9.81 18.77
CA ALA A 152 5.74 10.06 17.83
C ALA A 152 6.13 9.84 16.33
N LEU A 153 6.70 8.66 16.07
CA LEU A 153 7.20 8.26 14.76
C LEU A 153 6.04 7.96 13.78
N PRO A 154 6.19 8.24 12.47
CA PRO A 154 5.19 7.84 11.49
C PRO A 154 5.07 6.32 11.43
N VAL A 155 3.88 5.84 11.07
CA VAL A 155 3.52 4.42 11.11
C VAL A 155 3.28 3.92 9.69
N TYR A 156 3.83 2.77 9.34
CA TYR A 156 3.56 2.08 8.09
C TYR A 156 2.80 0.78 8.38
N VAL A 157 1.61 0.62 7.80
CA VAL A 157 0.78 -0.58 7.98
C VAL A 157 0.73 -1.37 6.67
N TRP A 158 1.42 -2.51 6.66
CA TRP A 158 1.56 -3.39 5.51
C TRP A 158 0.45 -4.43 5.42
N ILE A 159 -0.16 -4.50 4.23
CA ILE A 159 -1.16 -5.48 3.80
C ILE A 159 -0.51 -6.33 2.71
N TYR A 160 -0.34 -7.62 2.95
CA TYR A 160 0.34 -8.53 2.01
C TYR A 160 -0.52 -8.91 0.80
N GLY A 161 0.13 -9.44 -0.24
CA GLY A 161 -0.48 -9.87 -1.51
C GLY A 161 -1.08 -11.28 -1.50
N GLY A 162 -0.81 -12.05 -2.55
CA GLY A 162 -1.22 -13.47 -2.63
C GLY A 162 -2.66 -13.72 -3.12
N ARG A 163 -3.13 -12.90 -4.08
CA ARG A 163 -4.43 -13.04 -4.78
C ARG A 163 -5.67 -13.09 -3.87
N PHE A 164 -5.60 -12.65 -2.61
CA PHE A 164 -6.66 -12.85 -1.60
C PHE A 164 -6.95 -14.32 -1.21
N VAL A 165 -6.11 -15.29 -1.60
CA VAL A 165 -6.30 -16.73 -1.28
C VAL A 165 -5.19 -17.32 -0.41
N GLY A 166 -4.02 -16.65 -0.31
CA GLY A 166 -2.90 -17.08 0.54
C GLY A 166 -1.94 -15.93 0.88
N GLY A 167 -1.02 -16.18 1.82
CA GLY A 167 -0.09 -15.20 2.38
C GLY A 167 -0.22 -15.06 3.91
N ALA A 168 0.69 -14.28 4.51
CA ALA A 168 0.68 -13.96 5.93
C ALA A 168 1.52 -12.71 6.23
N GLY A 169 1.20 -12.00 7.32
CA GLY A 169 2.02 -10.92 7.86
C GLY A 169 3.30 -11.40 8.57
N SER A 170 3.53 -12.71 8.66
CA SER A 170 4.73 -13.34 9.25
C SER A 170 5.80 -13.74 8.24
N LEU A 171 5.58 -13.53 6.93
CA LEU A 171 6.55 -13.91 5.90
C LEU A 171 7.84 -13.08 6.02
N PRO A 172 9.04 -13.68 5.94
CA PRO A 172 10.32 -12.96 6.02
C PRO A 172 10.48 -11.81 5.00
N LEU A 173 9.80 -11.93 3.86
CA LEU A 173 9.70 -10.88 2.84
C LEU A 173 9.22 -9.53 3.39
N TYR A 174 8.44 -9.54 4.48
CA TYR A 174 7.87 -8.36 5.13
C TYR A 174 8.51 -8.08 6.50
N ASP A 175 9.69 -8.62 6.79
CA ASP A 175 10.41 -8.28 8.02
C ASP A 175 10.66 -6.77 8.08
N GLY A 176 10.09 -6.12 9.10
CA GLY A 176 10.00 -4.67 9.17
C GLY A 176 11.26 -3.98 9.70
N ALA A 177 12.28 -4.71 10.16
CA ALA A 177 13.34 -4.11 10.97
C ALA A 177 14.23 -3.14 10.18
N GLY A 178 14.57 -3.46 8.93
CA GLY A 178 15.39 -2.63 8.05
C GLY A 178 14.76 -1.28 7.71
N LEU A 179 13.45 -1.26 7.46
CA LEU A 179 12.68 -0.03 7.24
C LEU A 179 12.40 0.70 8.56
N ALA A 180 12.15 -0.03 9.65
CA ALA A 180 11.94 0.56 10.97
C ALA A 180 13.16 1.36 11.43
N ALA A 181 14.37 0.86 11.22
CA ALA A 181 15.62 1.57 11.50
C ALA A 181 15.78 2.92 10.76
N LYS A 182 14.94 3.21 9.75
CA LYS A 182 14.85 4.52 9.10
C LYS A 182 13.94 5.52 9.83
N GLY A 183 13.51 5.22 11.06
CA GLY A 183 12.68 6.11 11.88
C GLY A 183 11.19 6.03 11.53
N VAL A 184 10.69 4.81 11.41
CA VAL A 184 9.29 4.47 11.08
C VAL A 184 8.86 3.32 12.01
N VAL A 185 7.61 3.29 12.46
CA VAL A 185 7.02 2.10 13.10
C VAL A 185 6.37 1.25 12.02
N VAL A 186 6.82 0.01 11.83
CA VAL A 186 6.28 -0.91 10.81
C VAL A 186 5.32 -1.89 11.46
N VAL A 187 4.14 -2.04 10.88
CA VAL A 187 3.07 -2.95 11.32
C VAL A 187 2.70 -3.88 10.18
N THR A 188 2.77 -5.19 10.39
CA THR A 188 2.25 -6.21 9.45
C THR A 188 1.05 -6.89 10.09
N LEU A 189 0.01 -7.24 9.32
CA LEU A 189 -1.16 -7.93 9.84
C LEU A 189 -1.53 -9.19 9.03
N ASN A 190 -2.30 -10.08 9.65
CA ASN A 190 -3.07 -11.15 9.01
C ASN A 190 -4.51 -10.68 8.74
N TYR A 191 -5.14 -11.13 7.66
CA TYR A 191 -6.57 -10.92 7.37
C TYR A 191 -7.19 -12.17 6.74
N ARG A 192 -8.51 -12.37 6.87
CA ARG A 192 -9.19 -13.54 6.27
C ARG A 192 -9.16 -13.50 4.74
N MET A 193 -9.00 -14.68 4.15
CA MET A 193 -8.80 -14.91 2.72
C MET A 193 -9.75 -15.98 2.21
N GLY A 194 -9.82 -16.12 0.87
CA GLY A 194 -10.64 -17.10 0.19
C GLY A 194 -12.10 -17.08 0.66
N ALA A 195 -12.73 -18.24 0.79
CA ALA A 195 -14.11 -18.36 1.22
C ALA A 195 -14.35 -17.73 2.61
N LEU A 196 -13.40 -17.81 3.55
CA LEU A 196 -13.54 -17.21 4.88
C LEU A 196 -13.49 -15.67 4.87
N GLY A 197 -12.78 -15.08 3.90
CA GLY A 197 -12.63 -13.63 3.75
C GLY A 197 -13.67 -12.97 2.84
N PHE A 198 -14.11 -13.66 1.78
CA PHE A 198 -14.79 -13.02 0.66
C PHE A 198 -16.02 -13.79 0.11
N LEU A 199 -16.49 -14.84 0.77
CA LEU A 199 -17.79 -15.47 0.42
C LEU A 199 -18.95 -14.49 0.67
N ALA A 200 -19.84 -14.38 -0.31
CA ALA A 200 -21.06 -13.58 -0.25
C ALA A 200 -22.28 -14.48 -0.43
N THR A 201 -23.27 -14.44 0.46
CA THR A 201 -24.57 -15.12 0.26
C THR A 201 -25.73 -14.24 0.70
N THR A 202 -26.94 -14.54 0.23
CA THR A 202 -28.14 -13.75 0.56
C THR A 202 -28.47 -13.86 2.06
N GLU A 203 -28.23 -15.01 2.65
CA GLU A 203 -28.41 -15.30 4.07
C GLU A 203 -27.43 -14.47 4.92
N LEU A 204 -26.14 -14.45 4.54
CA LEU A 204 -25.11 -13.66 5.21
C LEU A 204 -25.37 -12.15 5.06
N GLN A 205 -25.85 -11.70 3.89
CA GLN A 205 -26.29 -10.33 3.70
C GLN A 205 -27.46 -9.95 4.61
N GLY A 206 -28.45 -10.85 4.76
CA GLY A 206 -29.63 -10.64 5.59
C GLY A 206 -29.35 -10.65 7.10
N GLU A 207 -28.24 -11.27 7.54
CA GLU A 207 -27.73 -11.21 8.92
C GLU A 207 -26.92 -9.93 9.20
N SER A 208 -26.41 -9.26 8.15
CA SER A 208 -25.54 -8.09 8.27
C SER A 208 -26.31 -6.83 8.68
N PRO A 209 -25.87 -6.08 9.72
CA PRO A 209 -26.53 -4.84 10.12
C PRO A 209 -26.44 -3.73 9.07
N ASN A 210 -25.53 -3.86 8.10
CA ASN A 210 -25.33 -2.93 6.99
C ASN A 210 -25.94 -3.43 5.66
N ASN A 211 -26.62 -4.59 5.65
CA ASN A 211 -27.15 -5.24 4.45
C ASN A 211 -26.04 -5.50 3.38
N SER A 212 -24.84 -5.87 3.83
CA SER A 212 -23.67 -6.14 2.99
C SER A 212 -22.96 -7.45 3.37
N THR A 213 -22.19 -8.04 2.46
CA THR A 213 -21.48 -9.32 2.62
C THR A 213 -20.29 -9.39 1.62
N GLY A 214 -19.42 -10.39 1.74
CA GLY A 214 -18.31 -10.62 0.78
C GLY A 214 -17.03 -9.81 1.01
N ASN A 215 -16.95 -8.96 2.03
CA ASN A 215 -15.77 -8.10 2.31
C ASN A 215 -15.19 -8.30 3.73
N TYR A 216 -15.26 -9.51 4.29
CA TYR A 216 -14.78 -9.77 5.65
C TYR A 216 -13.26 -9.56 5.79
N GLY A 217 -12.47 -9.91 4.77
CA GLY A 217 -11.03 -9.63 4.74
C GLY A 217 -10.69 -8.13 4.75
N LEU A 218 -11.46 -7.28 4.06
CA LEU A 218 -11.31 -5.83 4.13
C LEU A 218 -11.74 -5.27 5.49
N LEU A 219 -12.80 -5.83 6.09
CA LEU A 219 -13.22 -5.46 7.44
C LEU A 219 -12.17 -5.81 8.50
N ASP A 220 -11.44 -6.92 8.34
CA ASP A 220 -10.30 -7.30 9.19
C ASP A 220 -9.18 -6.26 9.10
N GLN A 221 -8.84 -5.80 7.89
CA GLN A 221 -7.85 -4.75 7.66
C GLN A 221 -8.28 -3.42 8.30
N ILE A 222 -9.56 -3.05 8.18
CA ILE A 222 -10.13 -1.86 8.84
C ILE A 222 -10.05 -1.99 10.37
N GLU A 223 -10.31 -3.17 10.94
CA GLU A 223 -10.20 -3.38 12.40
C GLU A 223 -8.74 -3.32 12.89
N ALA A 224 -7.79 -3.85 12.12
CA ALA A 224 -6.36 -3.67 12.40
C ALA A 224 -5.97 -2.18 12.38
N LEU A 225 -6.49 -1.38 11.44
CA LEU A 225 -6.27 0.06 11.42
C LEU A 225 -6.88 0.78 12.63
N LYS A 226 -8.09 0.40 13.08
CA LYS A 226 -8.65 0.91 14.35
C LYS A 226 -7.81 0.52 15.56
N TRP A 227 -7.24 -0.69 15.56
CA TRP A 227 -6.29 -1.12 16.59
C TRP A 227 -5.04 -0.24 16.59
N VAL A 228 -4.47 0.07 15.42
CA VAL A 228 -3.33 0.98 15.27
C VAL A 228 -3.69 2.36 15.84
N GLN A 229 -4.81 2.95 15.41
CA GLN A 229 -5.30 4.24 15.92
C GLN A 229 -5.44 4.26 17.46
N SER A 230 -5.83 3.14 18.07
CA SER A 230 -6.08 3.05 19.51
C SER A 230 -4.85 2.71 20.36
N ASN A 231 -3.79 2.11 19.78
CA ASN A 231 -2.70 1.49 20.53
C ASN A 231 -1.29 1.89 20.11
N ILE A 232 -1.06 2.39 18.88
CA ILE A 232 0.31 2.52 18.33
C ILE A 232 1.18 3.55 19.08
N ALA A 233 0.55 4.53 19.76
CA ALA A 233 1.23 5.46 20.66
C ALA A 233 1.98 4.78 21.82
N ALA A 234 1.51 3.60 22.27
CA ALA A 234 2.22 2.83 23.28
C ALA A 234 3.55 2.23 22.78
N PHE A 235 3.76 2.19 21.46
CA PHE A 235 4.96 1.71 20.77
C PHE A 235 5.83 2.85 20.21
N GLY A 236 5.53 4.11 20.58
CA GLY A 236 6.20 5.31 20.05
C GLY A 236 5.73 5.78 18.67
N GLY A 237 4.66 5.20 18.11
CA GLY A 237 4.09 5.60 16.83
C GLY A 237 3.01 6.69 16.96
N ASP A 238 2.90 7.57 15.97
CA ASP A 238 1.88 8.61 15.88
C ASP A 238 0.66 8.12 15.08
N PRO A 239 -0.51 7.92 15.71
CA PRO A 239 -1.73 7.48 15.01
C PRO A 239 -2.24 8.50 13.98
N SER A 240 -1.85 9.78 14.09
CA SER A 240 -2.16 10.80 13.08
C SER A 240 -1.23 10.79 11.86
N ARG A 241 -0.25 9.87 11.81
CA ARG A 241 0.75 9.75 10.73
C ARG A 241 0.89 8.31 10.24
N VAL A 242 -0.25 7.63 10.09
CA VAL A 242 -0.36 6.29 9.50
C VAL A 242 -0.36 6.37 7.98
N THR A 243 0.55 5.64 7.33
CA THR A 243 0.54 5.32 5.90
C THR A 243 0.19 3.84 5.74
N ILE A 244 -0.77 3.51 4.87
CA ILE A 244 -1.03 2.12 4.49
C ILE A 244 -0.17 1.71 3.30
N GLY A 245 0.27 0.46 3.26
CA GLY A 245 1.09 -0.09 2.19
C GLY A 245 0.65 -1.50 1.82
N GLY A 246 0.87 -1.90 0.58
CA GLY A 246 0.65 -3.28 0.17
C GLY A 246 0.99 -3.52 -1.29
N GLN A 247 1.22 -4.79 -1.62
CA GLN A 247 1.61 -5.24 -2.95
C GLN A 247 0.60 -6.26 -3.51
N SER A 248 0.36 -6.27 -4.82
CA SER A 248 -0.56 -7.20 -5.49
C SER A 248 -1.97 -7.12 -4.86
N ALA A 249 -2.56 -8.22 -4.41
CA ALA A 249 -3.84 -8.19 -3.69
C ALA A 249 -3.85 -7.21 -2.49
N GLY A 250 -2.71 -7.02 -1.82
CA GLY A 250 -2.54 -6.02 -0.76
C GLY A 250 -2.59 -4.58 -1.27
N SER A 251 -2.07 -4.31 -2.47
CA SER A 251 -2.19 -3.00 -3.13
C SER A 251 -3.62 -2.69 -3.57
N SER A 252 -4.35 -3.73 -4.00
CA SER A 252 -5.79 -3.65 -4.29
C SER A 252 -6.58 -3.33 -3.02
N SER A 253 -6.28 -4.02 -1.92
CA SER A 253 -6.75 -3.67 -0.58
C SER A 253 -6.46 -2.22 -0.20
N VAL A 254 -5.23 -1.73 -0.38
CA VAL A 254 -4.88 -0.32 -0.14
C VAL A 254 -5.80 0.61 -0.92
N TYR A 255 -6.01 0.37 -2.22
CA TYR A 255 -6.84 1.24 -3.03
C TYR A 255 -8.35 1.12 -2.68
N HIS A 256 -8.86 -0.07 -2.37
CA HIS A 256 -10.21 -0.24 -1.83
C HIS A 256 -10.41 0.52 -0.51
N LEU A 257 -9.39 0.61 0.35
CA LEU A 257 -9.45 1.38 1.59
C LEU A 257 -9.39 2.90 1.34
N VAL A 258 -8.61 3.36 0.36
CA VAL A 258 -8.64 4.76 -0.12
C VAL A 258 -10.04 5.17 -0.56
N ASP A 259 -10.74 4.30 -1.30
CA ASP A 259 -12.12 4.55 -1.76
C ASP A 259 -13.21 4.15 -0.73
N SER A 260 -12.84 3.62 0.43
CA SER A 260 -13.81 3.18 1.45
C SER A 260 -14.16 4.31 2.45
N PRO A 261 -15.45 4.70 2.57
CA PRO A 261 -15.88 5.63 3.61
C PRO A 261 -15.80 5.01 5.02
N VAL A 262 -15.77 3.67 5.13
CA VAL A 262 -15.64 2.96 6.43
C VAL A 262 -14.23 3.05 6.99
N ALA A 263 -13.23 3.25 6.13
CA ALA A 263 -11.83 3.42 6.52
C ALA A 263 -11.46 4.89 6.83
N SER A 264 -12.43 5.81 6.86
CA SER A 264 -12.13 7.24 6.88
C SER A 264 -11.52 7.73 8.19
N GLY A 265 -10.45 8.53 8.06
CA GLY A 265 -9.64 9.03 9.17
C GLY A 265 -8.68 8.01 9.80
N LEU A 266 -8.54 6.80 9.24
CA LEU A 266 -7.64 5.77 9.77
C LEU A 266 -6.19 5.86 9.25
N PHE A 267 -5.96 6.57 8.14
CA PHE A 267 -4.65 6.76 7.50
C PHE A 267 -4.59 8.11 6.77
N HIS A 268 -3.36 8.53 6.44
CA HIS A 268 -3.01 9.85 5.89
C HIS A 268 -2.04 9.76 4.69
N GLY A 269 -1.80 8.55 4.18
CA GLY A 269 -0.97 8.27 3.02
C GLY A 269 -1.14 6.80 2.59
N ALA A 270 -0.85 6.49 1.32
CA ALA A 270 -1.04 5.16 0.76
C ALA A 270 0.09 4.77 -0.23
N ILE A 271 0.52 3.51 -0.19
CA ILE A 271 1.48 2.91 -1.13
C ILE A 271 0.87 1.62 -1.71
N ALA A 272 0.74 1.53 -3.04
CA ALA A 272 0.08 0.44 -3.75
C ALA A 272 1.01 -0.15 -4.83
N GLU A 273 1.75 -1.21 -4.50
CA GLU A 273 2.80 -1.81 -5.34
C GLU A 273 2.20 -2.87 -6.29
N SER A 274 2.49 -2.81 -7.59
CA SER A 274 1.92 -3.69 -8.64
C SER A 274 0.38 -3.76 -8.66
N GLY A 275 -0.30 -2.63 -8.46
CA GLY A 275 -1.75 -2.57 -8.23
C GLY A 275 -2.57 -1.70 -9.19
N ILE A 276 -2.26 -0.40 -9.21
CA ILE A 276 -3.17 0.61 -9.75
C ILE A 276 -3.19 0.62 -11.27
N ARG A 277 -4.40 0.49 -11.82
CA ARG A 277 -4.72 0.44 -13.24
C ARG A 277 -5.82 1.46 -13.56
N PHE A 278 -5.77 2.05 -14.74
CA PHE A 278 -6.84 2.93 -15.21
C PHE A 278 -8.12 2.10 -15.47
N PRO A 279 -9.34 2.55 -15.11
CA PRO A 279 -10.54 1.70 -15.23
C PRO A 279 -10.90 1.24 -16.65
N TYR A 280 -10.36 1.88 -17.68
CA TYR A 280 -10.51 1.49 -19.09
C TYR A 280 -9.36 0.60 -19.62
N ASP A 281 -8.33 0.34 -18.81
CA ASP A 281 -7.32 -0.68 -19.11
C ASP A 281 -7.99 -2.05 -18.98
N PRO A 282 -8.22 -2.80 -20.07
CA PRO A 282 -9.02 -4.01 -20.00
C PRO A 282 -8.36 -5.04 -19.08
N LEU A 283 -7.02 -5.06 -18.99
CA LEU A 283 -6.25 -6.00 -18.18
C LEU A 283 -6.60 -5.97 -16.69
N ILE A 284 -7.22 -4.89 -16.20
CA ILE A 284 -7.70 -4.75 -14.81
C ILE A 284 -8.61 -5.91 -14.35
N TRP A 285 -9.35 -6.57 -15.26
CA TRP A 285 -10.23 -7.71 -14.92
C TRP A 285 -9.48 -8.91 -14.33
N ALA A 286 -8.22 -9.08 -14.72
CA ALA A 286 -7.38 -10.24 -14.37
C ALA A 286 -6.30 -9.93 -13.32
N LEU A 287 -6.05 -8.64 -13.07
CA LEU A 287 -5.05 -8.17 -12.12
C LEU A 287 -5.58 -8.11 -10.68
N ALA A 288 -4.69 -7.76 -9.75
CA ALA A 288 -4.99 -7.69 -8.33
C ALA A 288 -6.17 -6.77 -7.96
N THR A 289 -6.35 -5.68 -8.72
CA THR A 289 -7.42 -4.68 -8.59
C THR A 289 -8.78 -5.17 -9.11
N SER A 290 -8.87 -6.39 -9.64
CA SER A 290 -10.17 -6.97 -10.00
C SER A 290 -11.06 -7.18 -8.76
N TYR A 291 -12.30 -6.74 -8.87
CA TYR A 291 -13.36 -6.94 -7.87
C TYR A 291 -14.58 -7.61 -8.53
N ARG A 292 -15.59 -7.96 -7.74
CA ARG A 292 -16.88 -8.50 -8.23
C ARG A 292 -18.00 -7.51 -7.97
N THR A 293 -19.03 -7.47 -8.82
CA THR A 293 -20.30 -6.86 -8.41
C THR A 293 -20.93 -7.70 -7.30
N LEU A 294 -21.71 -7.08 -6.39
CA LEU A 294 -22.37 -7.85 -5.33
C LEU A 294 -23.24 -8.99 -5.89
N GLN A 295 -23.97 -8.77 -6.99
CA GLN A 295 -24.78 -9.83 -7.60
C GLN A 295 -23.92 -11.00 -8.07
N HIS A 296 -22.81 -10.74 -8.76
CA HIS A 296 -21.89 -11.80 -9.20
C HIS A 296 -21.31 -12.56 -8.00
N ALA A 297 -20.91 -11.85 -6.94
CA ALA A 297 -20.43 -12.46 -5.70
C ALA A 297 -21.49 -13.37 -5.04
N LEU A 298 -22.76 -12.93 -4.99
CA LEU A 298 -23.88 -13.72 -4.49
C LEU A 298 -24.16 -14.97 -5.34
N ASP A 299 -24.09 -14.85 -6.66
CA ASP A 299 -24.29 -15.97 -7.59
C ASP A 299 -23.22 -17.05 -7.35
N GLY A 300 -21.95 -16.66 -7.23
CA GLY A 300 -20.86 -17.60 -6.89
C GLY A 300 -21.00 -18.21 -5.49
N GLY A 301 -21.62 -17.51 -4.54
CA GLY A 301 -21.93 -18.05 -3.21
C GLY A 301 -23.05 -19.10 -3.24
N VAL A 302 -24.02 -18.99 -4.15
CA VAL A 302 -25.05 -20.02 -4.36
C VAL A 302 -24.42 -21.31 -4.88
N ASP A 303 -23.52 -21.22 -5.85
CA ASP A 303 -22.82 -22.39 -6.41
C ASP A 303 -21.94 -23.06 -5.34
N TYR A 304 -21.12 -22.29 -4.62
CA TYR A 304 -20.29 -22.79 -3.50
C TYR A 304 -21.11 -23.48 -2.40
N MET A 305 -22.26 -22.91 -2.02
CA MET A 305 -23.16 -23.55 -1.06
C MET A 305 -23.75 -24.88 -1.60
N ALA A 306 -24.09 -24.93 -2.90
CA ALA A 306 -24.60 -26.14 -3.54
C ALA A 306 -23.55 -27.26 -3.58
N ASP A 307 -22.29 -26.96 -3.88
CA ASP A 307 -21.19 -27.93 -3.90
C ASP A 307 -20.92 -28.53 -2.51
N HIS A 308 -21.03 -27.73 -1.44
CA HIS A 308 -20.98 -28.23 -0.06
C HIS A 308 -22.29 -28.86 0.45
N ASN A 309 -23.33 -28.92 -0.38
CA ASN A 309 -24.66 -29.46 -0.04
C ASN A 309 -25.31 -28.73 1.17
N VAL A 310 -25.11 -27.41 1.29
CA VAL A 310 -25.70 -26.56 2.33
C VAL A 310 -26.67 -25.54 1.72
N SER A 311 -27.61 -25.04 2.52
CA SER A 311 -28.69 -24.15 2.06
C SER A 311 -28.94 -22.95 2.97
N THR A 312 -28.21 -22.86 4.09
CA THR A 312 -28.36 -21.79 5.08
C THR A 312 -27.02 -21.37 5.66
N ALA A 313 -26.91 -20.12 6.13
CA ALA A 313 -25.72 -19.65 6.85
C ALA A 313 -25.39 -20.51 8.09
N ALA A 314 -26.39 -21.08 8.75
CA ALA A 314 -26.19 -21.99 9.90
C ALA A 314 -25.54 -23.33 9.50
N GLU A 315 -25.96 -23.93 8.39
CA GLU A 315 -25.33 -25.15 7.84
C GLU A 315 -23.90 -24.86 7.36
N LEU A 316 -23.72 -23.74 6.67
CA LEU A 316 -22.42 -23.24 6.20
C LEU A 316 -21.43 -23.03 7.38
N ARG A 317 -21.87 -22.43 8.49
CA ARG A 317 -21.05 -22.26 9.71
C ARG A 317 -20.67 -23.58 10.37
N ASN A 318 -21.44 -24.65 10.14
CA ASN A 318 -21.20 -25.98 10.70
C ASN A 318 -20.27 -26.86 9.83
N LEU A 319 -19.79 -26.38 8.68
CA LEU A 319 -18.78 -27.07 7.87
C LEU A 319 -17.45 -27.24 8.65
N SER A 320 -16.71 -28.32 8.38
CA SER A 320 -15.32 -28.41 8.87
C SER A 320 -14.43 -27.41 8.13
N LEU A 321 -13.30 -27.04 8.72
CA LEU A 321 -12.34 -26.18 8.03
C LEU A 321 -11.84 -26.83 6.72
N ASP A 322 -11.53 -28.12 6.75
CA ASP A 322 -11.18 -28.91 5.56
C ASP A 322 -12.23 -28.82 4.45
N SER A 323 -13.53 -28.78 4.82
CA SER A 323 -14.60 -28.62 3.84
C SER A 323 -14.71 -27.20 3.31
N ILE A 324 -14.37 -26.17 4.10
CA ILE A 324 -14.36 -24.77 3.64
C ILE A 324 -13.14 -24.50 2.74
N MET A 325 -12.05 -25.26 2.91
CA MET A 325 -10.85 -25.16 2.06
C MET A 325 -11.03 -25.81 0.69
N ASP A 326 -12.02 -26.69 0.50
CA ASP A 326 -12.39 -27.23 -0.81
C ASP A 326 -13.10 -26.13 -1.61
N GLY A 327 -12.59 -25.79 -2.81
CA GLY A 327 -13.03 -24.63 -3.62
C GLY A 327 -12.54 -23.24 -3.13
N ASN A 328 -11.76 -23.15 -2.05
CA ASN A 328 -11.35 -21.87 -1.45
C ASN A 328 -10.47 -20.97 -2.35
N ASP A 329 -9.77 -21.56 -3.31
CA ASP A 329 -8.90 -20.91 -4.29
C ASP A 329 -9.37 -21.07 -5.75
N ASP A 330 -10.65 -21.39 -5.95
CA ASP A 330 -11.26 -21.47 -7.29
C ASP A 330 -11.14 -20.15 -8.07
N ASN A 331 -11.10 -20.26 -9.40
CA ASN A 331 -10.96 -19.13 -10.31
C ASN A 331 -12.31 -18.68 -10.90
N ASP A 332 -12.47 -17.37 -11.06
CA ASP A 332 -13.62 -16.72 -11.66
C ASP A 332 -13.41 -16.50 -13.16
N TYR A 333 -13.94 -17.41 -13.98
CA TYR A 333 -13.89 -17.32 -15.44
C TYR A 333 -14.91 -16.34 -16.05
N TYR A 334 -15.67 -15.61 -15.22
CA TYR A 334 -16.58 -14.58 -15.69
C TYR A 334 -15.83 -13.39 -16.27
N GLY A 335 -16.27 -12.90 -17.43
CA GLY A 335 -15.71 -11.70 -18.05
C GLY A 335 -14.36 -11.89 -18.73
N SER A 336 -13.99 -13.12 -19.12
CA SER A 336 -12.74 -13.40 -19.85
C SER A 336 -12.59 -12.50 -21.08
N SER A 337 -11.76 -11.46 -20.96
CA SER A 337 -11.38 -10.64 -22.12
C SER A 337 -10.56 -11.49 -23.09
N SER A 338 -10.59 -11.16 -24.38
CA SER A 338 -9.67 -11.74 -25.37
C SER A 338 -8.26 -11.13 -25.34
N ASP A 339 -7.86 -10.48 -24.25
CA ASP A 339 -6.50 -9.97 -24.06
C ASP A 339 -5.54 -11.14 -23.81
N ALA A 340 -4.91 -11.60 -24.90
CA ALA A 340 -4.05 -12.79 -24.90
C ALA A 340 -2.69 -12.55 -24.23
N ASP A 341 -2.40 -11.32 -23.79
CA ASP A 341 -1.13 -10.98 -23.15
C ASP A 341 -1.07 -11.47 -21.68
N PHE A 342 -2.20 -11.92 -21.07
CA PHE A 342 -2.22 -12.30 -19.66
C PHE A 342 -3.08 -13.53 -19.35
N ASN A 343 -2.43 -14.65 -19.06
CA ASN A 343 -3.05 -15.96 -18.82
C ASN A 343 -3.49 -16.23 -17.36
N SER A 344 -3.56 -15.21 -16.50
CA SER A 344 -4.03 -15.37 -15.11
C SER A 344 -5.52 -15.06 -15.00
N VAL A 345 -6.28 -15.96 -14.37
CA VAL A 345 -7.71 -15.76 -14.06
C VAL A 345 -7.82 -15.29 -12.60
N PRO A 346 -8.67 -14.29 -12.27
CA PRO A 346 -8.83 -13.83 -10.90
C PRO A 346 -9.53 -14.91 -10.04
N PRO A 347 -9.33 -14.94 -8.71
CA PRO A 347 -10.01 -15.91 -7.85
C PRO A 347 -11.47 -15.54 -7.60
N LEU A 348 -12.31 -16.56 -7.41
CA LEU A 348 -13.74 -16.46 -7.10
C LEU A 348 -13.99 -15.64 -5.83
N PHE A 349 -13.12 -15.81 -4.83
CA PHE A 349 -13.17 -15.13 -3.56
C PHE A 349 -12.19 -13.96 -3.53
N ARG A 350 -12.71 -12.78 -3.86
CA ARG A 350 -12.01 -11.48 -3.88
C ARG A 350 -13.01 -10.36 -3.55
N PRO A 351 -12.58 -9.11 -3.31
CA PRO A 351 -13.45 -8.01 -2.91
C PRO A 351 -14.70 -7.83 -3.79
N ALA A 352 -15.80 -7.45 -3.16
CA ALA A 352 -17.09 -7.21 -3.81
C ALA A 352 -17.57 -5.77 -3.63
N LEU A 353 -18.23 -5.20 -4.64
CA LEU A 353 -18.90 -3.90 -4.57
C LEU A 353 -20.18 -4.01 -3.71
N ASP A 354 -20.00 -4.12 -2.39
CA ASP A 354 -21.02 -4.51 -1.40
C ASP A 354 -21.95 -3.37 -0.95
N GLY A 355 -21.68 -2.14 -1.37
CA GLY A 355 -22.46 -0.95 -1.00
C GLY A 355 -22.20 -0.44 0.43
N TYR A 356 -21.20 -1.00 1.14
CA TYR A 356 -20.84 -0.59 2.49
C TYR A 356 -19.34 -0.33 2.65
N VAL A 357 -18.50 -1.36 2.46
CA VAL A 357 -17.04 -1.20 2.44
C VAL A 357 -16.62 -0.61 1.09
N MET A 358 -17.12 -1.17 0.00
CA MET A 358 -16.94 -0.67 -1.36
C MET A 358 -18.26 -0.10 -1.84
N VAL A 359 -18.35 1.23 -1.94
CA VAL A 359 -19.60 1.95 -2.23
C VAL A 359 -19.75 2.40 -3.68
N GLN A 360 -18.66 2.39 -4.44
CA GLN A 360 -18.56 2.89 -5.81
C GLN A 360 -17.45 2.16 -6.58
N THR A 361 -17.53 2.16 -7.90
CA THR A 361 -16.48 1.67 -8.81
C THR A 361 -15.26 2.59 -8.80
N TYR A 362 -14.12 2.12 -9.30
CA TYR A 362 -12.92 2.95 -9.44
C TYR A 362 -13.11 4.13 -10.41
N LEU A 363 -13.93 3.97 -11.45
CA LEU A 363 -14.25 5.09 -12.35
C LEU A 363 -15.07 6.15 -11.61
N GLU A 364 -16.11 5.76 -10.88
CA GLU A 364 -16.90 6.69 -10.06
C GLU A 364 -16.04 7.40 -9.00
N ALA A 365 -15.09 6.70 -8.37
CA ALA A 365 -14.14 7.30 -7.43
C ALA A 365 -13.22 8.33 -8.10
N LEU A 366 -12.68 8.02 -9.28
CA LEU A 366 -11.87 8.97 -10.05
C LEU A 366 -12.68 10.19 -10.54
N GLU A 367 -13.95 10.01 -10.89
CA GLU A 367 -14.84 11.07 -11.38
C GLU A 367 -15.44 11.96 -10.27
N THR A 368 -15.60 11.45 -9.05
CA THR A 368 -16.23 12.16 -7.94
C THR A 368 -15.28 12.55 -6.80
N GLY A 369 -14.12 11.90 -6.73
CA GLY A 369 -13.11 12.03 -5.68
C GLY A 369 -13.04 10.78 -4.78
N PRO A 370 -11.85 10.43 -4.26
CA PRO A 370 -11.69 9.33 -3.33
C PRO A 370 -12.41 9.62 -2.01
N ALA A 371 -12.84 8.57 -1.30
CA ALA A 371 -13.38 8.73 0.06
C ALA A 371 -12.32 9.27 1.03
N ASN A 372 -11.05 9.00 0.76
CA ASN A 372 -9.89 9.44 1.53
C ASN A 372 -8.86 10.11 0.61
N ASP A 373 -8.94 11.44 0.48
CA ASP A 373 -7.94 12.24 -0.24
C ASP A 373 -6.61 12.27 0.54
N VAL A 374 -5.71 11.35 0.19
CA VAL A 374 -4.38 11.19 0.79
C VAL A 374 -3.30 11.06 -0.30
N PRO A 375 -2.03 11.42 -0.01
CA PRO A 375 -0.91 11.14 -0.91
C PRO A 375 -0.85 9.66 -1.27
N LEU A 376 -0.64 9.35 -2.55
CA LEU A 376 -0.67 8.00 -3.09
C LEU A 376 0.56 7.71 -3.97
N LEU A 377 1.25 6.61 -3.72
CA LEU A 377 2.40 6.14 -4.50
C LEU A 377 2.09 4.74 -5.06
N THR A 378 2.39 4.51 -6.33
CA THR A 378 2.20 3.22 -7.02
C THR A 378 3.34 2.98 -8.00
N GLY A 379 3.49 1.73 -8.46
CA GLY A 379 4.38 1.42 -9.56
C GLY A 379 4.13 0.05 -10.16
N ASN A 380 4.94 -0.27 -11.17
CA ASN A 380 4.93 -1.54 -11.89
C ASN A 380 6.36 -2.03 -12.04
N ASN A 381 6.53 -3.35 -12.11
CA ASN A 381 7.82 -3.99 -12.42
C ASN A 381 7.97 -4.23 -13.93
N ALA A 382 9.19 -4.46 -14.41
CA ALA A 382 9.47 -4.60 -15.84
C ALA A 382 9.02 -5.95 -16.43
N ASP A 383 8.91 -7.00 -15.61
CA ASP A 383 8.58 -8.36 -16.03
C ASP A 383 7.33 -8.87 -15.28
N GLU A 384 6.26 -8.07 -15.32
CA GLU A 384 4.92 -8.41 -14.83
C GLU A 384 3.81 -7.90 -15.77
N SER A 385 2.55 -8.20 -15.44
CA SER A 385 1.36 -7.63 -16.09
C SER A 385 1.34 -7.76 -17.63
N GLY A 386 1.79 -8.91 -18.12
CA GLY A 386 1.90 -9.24 -19.55
C GLY A 386 3.33 -9.18 -20.10
N ALA A 387 4.26 -8.56 -19.38
CA ALA A 387 5.69 -8.64 -19.67
C ALA A 387 6.37 -9.79 -18.90
N ALA A 388 7.47 -10.29 -19.48
CA ALA A 388 8.36 -11.30 -18.93
C ALA A 388 9.76 -11.20 -19.58
N THR A 389 10.75 -11.94 -19.08
CA THR A 389 12.07 -12.04 -19.75
C THR A 389 12.02 -12.76 -21.10
N THR A 390 10.96 -13.52 -21.37
CA THR A 390 10.57 -14.03 -22.70
C THR A 390 9.10 -14.45 -22.66
N THR A 391 8.37 -14.16 -23.74
CA THR A 391 6.99 -14.63 -23.96
C THR A 391 6.94 -15.87 -24.85
N ASN A 392 8.00 -16.16 -25.61
CA ASN A 392 8.08 -17.20 -26.64
C ASN A 392 7.03 -17.07 -27.75
N VAL A 393 6.45 -15.88 -27.94
CA VAL A 393 5.42 -15.61 -28.96
C VAL A 393 6.06 -15.63 -30.35
N THR A 394 5.42 -16.32 -31.31
CA THR A 394 5.84 -16.25 -32.72
C THR A 394 5.31 -14.99 -33.40
N VAL A 395 5.90 -14.56 -34.52
CA VAL A 395 5.36 -13.45 -35.35
C VAL A 395 3.90 -13.71 -35.76
N ALA A 396 3.54 -14.96 -36.00
CA ALA A 396 2.18 -15.34 -36.39
C ALA A 396 1.18 -15.15 -35.24
N GLU A 397 1.56 -15.54 -34.02
CA GLU A 397 0.75 -15.33 -32.81
C GLU A 397 0.69 -13.85 -32.45
N TYR A 398 1.82 -13.14 -32.51
CA TYR A 398 1.92 -11.70 -32.27
C TYR A 398 0.94 -10.90 -33.15
N ILE A 399 0.98 -11.11 -34.48
CA ILE A 399 0.07 -10.43 -35.41
C ILE A 399 -1.38 -10.85 -35.15
N ALA A 400 -1.66 -12.12 -34.83
CA ALA A 400 -3.02 -12.60 -34.56
C ALA A 400 -3.60 -12.00 -33.26
N THR A 401 -2.80 -11.94 -32.20
CA THR A 401 -3.13 -11.29 -30.92
C THR A 401 -3.35 -9.80 -31.14
N ALA A 402 -2.41 -9.09 -31.77
CA ALA A 402 -2.53 -7.67 -32.08
C ALA A 402 -3.80 -7.36 -32.90
N THR A 403 -4.09 -8.15 -33.94
CA THR A 403 -5.33 -8.03 -34.74
C THR A 403 -6.59 -8.22 -33.90
N THR A 404 -6.57 -9.15 -32.94
CA THR A 404 -7.71 -9.43 -32.06
C THR A 404 -7.90 -8.33 -31.01
N LYS A 405 -6.79 -7.84 -30.45
CA LYS A 405 -6.74 -6.88 -29.35
C LYS A 405 -7.04 -5.46 -29.83
N TYR A 406 -6.32 -4.96 -30.83
CA TYR A 406 -6.38 -3.57 -31.28
C TYR A 406 -7.43 -3.32 -32.37
N GLY A 407 -7.92 -4.35 -33.07
CA GLY A 407 -8.99 -4.22 -34.05
C GLY A 407 -8.65 -3.22 -35.16
N ASP A 408 -9.43 -2.14 -35.26
CA ASP A 408 -9.21 -1.07 -36.25
C ASP A 408 -7.88 -0.31 -36.04
N LEU A 409 -7.27 -0.38 -34.85
CA LEU A 409 -5.97 0.25 -34.52
C LEU A 409 -4.75 -0.66 -34.84
N VAL A 410 -4.95 -1.88 -35.36
CA VAL A 410 -3.86 -2.86 -35.54
C VAL A 410 -2.74 -2.37 -36.48
N ASP A 411 -3.06 -1.65 -37.55
CA ASP A 411 -2.07 -1.17 -38.51
C ASP A 411 -1.13 -0.12 -37.87
N GLU A 412 -1.64 0.67 -36.92
CA GLU A 412 -0.87 1.65 -36.15
C GLU A 412 -0.05 0.97 -35.05
N TYR A 413 -0.65 0.02 -34.33
CA TYR A 413 0.07 -0.82 -33.37
C TYR A 413 1.26 -1.54 -34.02
N LEU A 414 1.07 -2.20 -35.16
CA LEU A 414 2.16 -2.89 -35.88
C LEU A 414 3.20 -1.95 -36.51
N ALA A 415 2.88 -0.66 -36.65
CA ALA A 415 3.84 0.37 -37.08
C ALA A 415 4.70 0.87 -35.92
N LEU A 416 4.13 1.02 -34.71
CA LEU A 416 4.84 1.45 -33.50
C LEU A 416 5.59 0.31 -32.80
N TYR A 417 5.09 -0.93 -32.91
CA TYR A 417 5.70 -2.15 -32.38
C TYR A 417 5.97 -3.16 -33.52
N PRO A 418 6.92 -2.87 -34.44
CA PRO A 418 7.16 -3.70 -35.62
C PRO A 418 7.93 -4.98 -35.31
N ALA A 419 7.41 -6.13 -35.76
CA ALA A 419 8.07 -7.42 -35.65
C ALA A 419 8.04 -8.22 -36.97
N SER A 420 9.20 -8.75 -37.36
CA SER A 420 9.39 -9.58 -38.57
C SER A 420 10.03 -10.94 -38.30
N THR A 421 10.52 -11.16 -37.09
CA THR A 421 11.09 -12.41 -36.57
C THR A 421 10.52 -12.72 -35.19
N ASP A 422 10.55 -13.99 -34.76
CA ASP A 422 9.97 -14.40 -33.46
C ASP A 422 10.70 -13.71 -32.28
N GLU A 423 11.99 -13.40 -32.44
CA GLU A 423 12.77 -12.61 -31.47
C GLU A 423 12.28 -11.15 -31.40
N GLU A 424 11.97 -10.52 -32.53
CA GLU A 424 11.36 -9.18 -32.53
C GLU A 424 9.94 -9.20 -31.95
N ALA A 425 9.17 -10.27 -32.20
CA ALA A 425 7.81 -10.43 -31.67
C ALA A 425 7.80 -10.56 -30.14
N ASP A 426 8.68 -11.40 -29.59
CA ASP A 426 8.89 -11.53 -28.14
C ASP A 426 9.23 -10.19 -27.48
N ASN A 427 10.21 -9.47 -28.05
CA ASN A 427 10.60 -8.14 -27.57
C ASN A 427 9.45 -7.12 -27.67
N MET A 428 8.69 -7.11 -28.77
CA MET A 428 7.63 -6.12 -28.98
C MET A 428 6.37 -6.36 -28.14
N THR A 429 5.97 -7.60 -27.88
CA THR A 429 4.95 -7.91 -26.87
C THR A 429 5.36 -7.39 -25.50
N ASN A 430 6.59 -7.67 -25.08
CA ASN A 430 7.12 -7.22 -23.80
C ASN A 430 7.15 -5.68 -23.68
N ASN A 431 7.61 -4.98 -24.72
CA ASN A 431 7.61 -3.52 -24.73
C ASN A 431 6.19 -2.94 -24.68
N ALA A 432 5.26 -3.45 -25.50
CA ALA A 432 3.87 -3.02 -25.49
C ALA A 432 3.19 -3.23 -24.12
N ALA A 433 3.47 -4.35 -23.42
CA ALA A 433 2.93 -4.60 -22.08
C ALA A 433 3.51 -3.65 -21.02
N ARG A 434 4.82 -3.33 -21.09
CA ARG A 434 5.49 -2.35 -20.22
C ARG A 434 4.96 -0.93 -20.45
N ASP A 435 4.76 -0.54 -21.71
CA ASP A 435 4.22 0.77 -22.11
C ASP A 435 2.75 0.89 -21.64
N THR A 436 1.93 -0.11 -21.94
CA THR A 436 0.52 -0.19 -21.48
C THR A 436 0.42 -0.03 -19.97
N SER A 437 1.28 -0.73 -19.21
CA SER A 437 1.29 -0.67 -17.74
C SER A 437 1.65 0.71 -17.20
N ARG A 438 2.68 1.37 -17.76
CA ARG A 438 3.11 2.70 -17.34
C ARG A 438 2.10 3.79 -17.72
N VAL A 439 1.51 3.69 -18.93
CA VAL A 439 0.45 4.60 -19.40
C VAL A 439 -0.83 4.43 -18.55
N SER A 440 -1.19 3.20 -18.17
CA SER A 440 -2.35 2.91 -17.30
C SER A 440 -2.22 3.59 -15.94
N SER A 441 -1.12 3.41 -15.22
CA SER A 441 -0.92 4.08 -13.92
C SER A 441 -0.79 5.61 -14.04
N TRP A 442 -0.26 6.13 -15.15
CA TRP A 442 -0.20 7.58 -15.43
C TRP A 442 -1.58 8.18 -15.73
N LEU A 443 -2.41 7.52 -16.55
CA LEU A 443 -3.78 7.93 -16.84
C LEU A 443 -4.66 7.93 -15.57
N PHE A 444 -4.46 6.94 -14.69
CA PHE A 444 -5.06 6.95 -13.35
C PHE A 444 -4.66 8.22 -12.58
N GLY A 445 -3.36 8.51 -12.46
CA GLY A 445 -2.86 9.71 -11.77
C GLY A 445 -3.40 11.03 -12.37
N ASN A 446 -3.58 11.07 -13.69
CA ASN A 446 -4.18 12.21 -14.38
C ASN A 446 -5.67 12.40 -14.09
N TYR A 447 -6.40 11.32 -13.80
CA TYR A 447 -7.79 11.40 -13.35
C TYR A 447 -7.87 11.76 -11.87
N TRP A 448 -7.05 11.14 -11.03
CA TRP A 448 -6.91 11.48 -9.60
C TRP A 448 -6.70 12.98 -9.39
N ALA A 449 -5.77 13.59 -10.14
CA ALA A 449 -5.46 15.02 -10.07
C ALA A 449 -6.61 15.97 -10.54
N LYS A 450 -7.75 15.45 -11.03
CA LYS A 450 -8.94 16.26 -11.34
C LYS A 450 -9.86 16.46 -10.13
N THR A 451 -9.83 15.53 -9.18
CA THR A 451 -10.84 15.41 -8.11
C THR A 451 -10.23 15.34 -6.71
N ALA A 452 -9.05 14.75 -6.55
CA ALA A 452 -8.26 14.78 -5.32
C ALA A 452 -7.34 16.02 -5.26
N SER A 453 -6.96 16.43 -4.05
CA SER A 453 -5.98 17.50 -3.80
C SER A 453 -4.59 16.98 -3.43
N SER A 454 -4.48 15.71 -3.06
CA SER A 454 -3.22 15.06 -2.69
C SER A 454 -2.39 14.62 -3.90
N PRO A 455 -1.05 14.62 -3.79
CA PRO A 455 -0.16 14.22 -4.87
C PRO A 455 -0.22 12.70 -5.14
N PHE A 456 -0.05 12.35 -6.41
CA PHE A 456 0.08 10.98 -6.90
C PHE A 456 1.49 10.77 -7.45
N TYR A 457 2.13 9.62 -7.16
CA TYR A 457 3.49 9.30 -7.59
C TYR A 457 3.53 7.94 -8.28
N THR A 458 4.26 7.84 -9.37
CA THR A 458 4.49 6.60 -10.15
C THR A 458 5.97 6.21 -10.13
N TYR A 459 6.24 4.90 -10.00
CA TYR A 459 7.55 4.30 -10.33
C TYR A 459 7.45 3.20 -11.39
N TYR A 460 8.61 2.89 -11.96
CA TYR A 460 8.87 1.71 -12.77
C TYR A 460 10.15 1.03 -12.29
N TRP A 461 10.04 -0.23 -11.88
CA TRP A 461 11.16 -1.02 -11.35
C TRP A 461 11.65 -2.01 -12.41
N SER A 462 12.93 -1.95 -12.78
CA SER A 462 13.53 -2.86 -13.78
C SER A 462 14.70 -3.68 -13.28
N HIS A 463 15.09 -3.51 -12.02
CA HIS A 463 16.18 -4.26 -11.45
C HIS A 463 15.78 -5.72 -11.21
N ALA A 464 16.60 -6.66 -11.68
CA ALA A 464 16.35 -8.09 -11.55
C ALA A 464 17.15 -8.65 -10.36
N PRO A 465 16.51 -9.13 -9.27
CA PRO A 465 17.20 -9.76 -8.15
C PRO A 465 18.14 -10.88 -8.60
N PRO A 466 19.32 -11.06 -7.99
CA PRO A 466 20.26 -12.09 -8.38
C PRO A 466 19.77 -13.50 -8.03
N GLY A 467 20.38 -14.51 -8.67
CA GLY A 467 20.09 -15.94 -8.43
C GLY A 467 18.90 -16.52 -9.20
N GLN A 468 18.24 -15.73 -10.06
CA GLN A 468 17.05 -16.12 -10.82
C GLN A 468 17.06 -15.58 -12.27
N THR A 469 16.06 -15.95 -13.08
CA THR A 469 16.02 -15.63 -14.54
C THR A 469 14.66 -15.06 -15.02
N ALA A 470 13.76 -14.75 -14.10
CA ALA A 470 12.46 -14.11 -14.35
C ALA A 470 12.54 -12.58 -14.40
N GLY A 471 13.74 -11.99 -14.28
CA GLY A 471 13.97 -10.56 -14.46
C GLY A 471 13.49 -9.74 -13.25
N ALA A 472 12.91 -8.57 -13.50
CA ALA A 472 12.22 -7.77 -12.49
C ALA A 472 10.77 -8.26 -12.37
N TYR A 473 10.61 -9.47 -11.83
CA TYR A 473 9.32 -10.17 -11.74
C TYR A 473 8.36 -9.49 -10.74
N HIS A 474 7.07 -9.84 -10.79
CA HIS A 474 6.07 -9.40 -9.82
C HIS A 474 6.50 -9.68 -8.37
N MET A 475 6.48 -8.69 -7.47
CA MET A 475 7.00 -8.74 -6.07
C MET A 475 8.53 -8.62 -5.90
N SER A 476 9.31 -8.49 -6.98
CA SER A 476 10.78 -8.47 -6.90
C SER A 476 11.37 -7.27 -6.17
N GLU A 477 10.59 -6.19 -6.00
CA GLU A 477 11.05 -4.94 -5.39
C GLU A 477 10.91 -4.91 -3.86
N ILE A 478 10.08 -5.78 -3.27
CA ILE A 478 9.62 -5.67 -1.88
C ILE A 478 10.79 -5.71 -0.88
N ASN A 479 11.81 -6.55 -1.09
CA ASN A 479 12.95 -6.62 -0.18
C ASN A 479 13.77 -5.32 -0.16
N TYR A 480 13.78 -4.57 -1.28
CA TYR A 480 14.43 -3.27 -1.41
C TYR A 480 13.57 -2.16 -0.77
N CYS A 481 12.24 -2.23 -0.88
CA CYS A 481 11.31 -1.35 -0.15
C CYS A 481 11.50 -1.47 1.38
N PHE A 482 11.58 -2.70 1.89
CA PHE A 482 11.70 -3.01 3.32
C PHE A 482 13.13 -2.94 3.86
N ASN A 483 14.14 -2.81 3.01
CA ASN A 483 15.56 -2.86 3.36
C ASN A 483 15.95 -4.15 4.13
N ASN A 484 15.34 -5.29 3.75
CA ASN A 484 15.44 -6.57 4.46
C ASN A 484 16.07 -7.69 3.61
N LEU A 485 17.06 -7.33 2.79
CA LEU A 485 17.91 -8.28 2.06
C LEU A 485 18.76 -9.17 2.99
N TYR A 486 18.90 -8.80 4.28
CA TYR A 486 19.53 -9.65 5.28
C TYR A 486 18.72 -10.92 5.54
N ASP A 487 19.37 -11.98 6.01
CA ASP A 487 18.71 -13.21 6.51
C ASP A 487 17.82 -13.92 5.46
N THR A 488 18.12 -13.77 4.17
CA THR A 488 17.52 -14.54 3.07
C THR A 488 18.55 -15.43 2.37
N ASP A 489 18.08 -16.48 1.69
CA ASP A 489 18.93 -17.43 0.94
C ASP A 489 19.39 -16.92 -0.44
N SER A 490 19.03 -15.69 -0.82
CA SER A 490 19.37 -15.11 -2.12
C SER A 490 20.84 -14.64 -2.20
N PRO A 491 21.50 -14.75 -3.37
CA PRO A 491 22.90 -14.39 -3.54
C PRO A 491 23.07 -12.88 -3.82
N TRP A 492 22.65 -12.04 -2.87
CA TRP A 492 22.76 -10.58 -2.97
C TRP A 492 24.19 -10.08 -3.13
N GLU A 493 24.38 -9.06 -3.95
CA GLU A 493 25.65 -8.37 -4.20
C GLU A 493 25.70 -7.01 -3.47
N ASP A 494 26.89 -6.38 -3.37
CA ASP A 494 27.05 -5.07 -2.70
C ASP A 494 26.15 -3.98 -3.33
N GLU A 495 25.83 -4.12 -4.63
CA GLU A 495 24.97 -3.23 -5.39
C GLU A 495 23.49 -3.33 -4.94
N ASP A 496 23.02 -4.54 -4.57
CA ASP A 496 21.66 -4.75 -4.04
C ASP A 496 21.46 -4.04 -2.71
N TYR A 497 22.42 -4.16 -1.78
CA TYR A 497 22.35 -3.49 -0.48
C TYR A 497 22.37 -1.96 -0.61
N ALA A 498 23.13 -1.42 -1.57
CA ALA A 498 23.11 0.01 -1.88
C ALA A 498 21.76 0.44 -2.48
N LEU A 499 21.19 -0.35 -3.39
CA LEU A 499 19.88 -0.10 -3.99
C LEU A 499 18.74 -0.18 -2.95
N ALA A 500 18.78 -1.15 -2.04
CA ALA A 500 17.81 -1.28 -0.94
C ALA A 500 17.89 -0.10 0.02
N ASP A 501 19.09 0.42 0.34
CA ASP A 501 19.21 1.64 1.14
C ASP A 501 18.58 2.85 0.43
N VAL A 502 18.80 3.01 -0.88
CA VAL A 502 18.18 4.10 -1.66
C VAL A 502 16.66 3.95 -1.73
N MET A 503 16.16 2.78 -2.11
CA MET A 503 14.73 2.51 -2.34
C MET A 503 13.91 2.66 -1.06
N SER A 504 14.32 1.99 0.02
CA SER A 504 13.69 2.16 1.34
C SER A 504 13.77 3.59 1.88
N SER A 505 14.72 4.43 1.43
CA SER A 505 14.76 5.85 1.80
C SER A 505 13.65 6.65 1.11
N TYR A 506 13.31 6.37 -0.15
CA TYR A 506 12.14 6.95 -0.80
C TYR A 506 10.84 6.55 -0.09
N TRP A 507 10.68 5.26 0.26
CA TRP A 507 9.52 4.77 1.01
C TRP A 507 9.44 5.42 2.39
N ALA A 508 10.54 5.46 3.15
CA ALA A 508 10.57 6.09 4.47
C ALA A 508 10.27 7.60 4.41
N ASN A 509 10.72 8.32 3.38
CA ASN A 509 10.37 9.73 3.17
C ASN A 509 8.87 9.89 2.88
N PHE A 510 8.31 9.05 2.00
CA PHE A 510 6.88 9.07 1.70
C PHE A 510 6.03 8.80 2.96
N ILE A 511 6.38 7.77 3.74
CA ILE A 511 5.71 7.44 5.01
C ILE A 511 5.80 8.61 6.02
N LYS A 512 6.92 9.35 6.03
CA LYS A 512 7.12 10.51 6.92
C LYS A 512 6.29 11.74 6.53
N ALA A 513 6.10 11.99 5.22
CA ALA A 513 5.75 13.31 4.71
C ALA A 513 4.75 13.35 3.53
N GLY A 514 4.25 12.19 3.05
CA GLY A 514 3.41 12.10 1.85
C GLY A 514 4.16 12.45 0.55
N ASN A 515 5.49 12.40 0.58
CA ASN A 515 6.37 12.83 -0.50
C ASN A 515 7.66 11.99 -0.45
N PRO A 516 8.07 11.30 -1.53
CA PRO A 516 9.23 10.40 -1.48
C PRO A 516 10.58 11.16 -1.43
N ASN A 517 10.59 12.47 -1.71
CA ASN A 517 11.81 13.26 -1.82
C ASN A 517 12.45 13.61 -0.46
N GLY A 518 13.77 13.55 -0.39
CA GLY A 518 14.55 13.96 0.79
C GLY A 518 16.02 13.53 0.71
N GLY A 519 16.88 14.12 1.54
CA GLY A 519 18.31 13.81 1.56
C GLY A 519 19.02 14.17 0.25
N ASP A 520 19.96 13.32 -0.16
CA ASP A 520 20.71 13.44 -1.43
C ASP A 520 20.10 12.58 -2.56
N LEU A 521 18.85 12.11 -2.40
CA LEU A 521 18.16 11.29 -3.39
C LEU A 521 17.83 12.09 -4.67
N PRO A 522 17.90 11.48 -5.87
CA PRO A 522 17.35 12.05 -7.09
C PRO A 522 15.88 12.47 -6.94
N TYR A 523 15.50 13.57 -7.59
CA TYR A 523 14.17 14.15 -7.43
C TYR A 523 13.09 13.35 -8.17
N TRP A 524 12.10 12.85 -7.44
CA TRP A 524 10.93 12.13 -7.92
C TRP A 524 9.73 13.10 -8.06
N PRO A 525 9.32 13.47 -9.29
CA PRO A 525 8.18 14.35 -9.51
C PRO A 525 6.85 13.65 -9.23
N ALA A 526 5.84 14.40 -8.78
CA ALA A 526 4.47 13.90 -8.77
C ALA A 526 3.94 13.76 -10.21
N SER A 527 3.13 12.73 -10.46
CA SER A 527 2.47 12.51 -11.75
C SER A 527 1.45 13.62 -12.01
N VAL A 528 1.53 14.23 -13.20
CA VAL A 528 0.65 15.31 -13.63
C VAL A 528 0.37 15.21 -15.13
N ALA A 529 -0.82 15.62 -15.58
CA ALA A 529 -1.23 15.51 -16.98
C ALA A 529 -0.36 16.30 -17.98
N SER A 530 0.51 17.21 -17.49
CA SER A 530 1.49 17.94 -18.31
C SER A 530 2.89 17.29 -18.35
N SER A 531 3.08 16.09 -17.77
CA SER A 531 4.35 15.36 -17.74
C SER A 531 4.09 13.86 -17.83
N ASN A 532 4.45 13.25 -18.95
CA ASN A 532 4.32 11.82 -19.25
C ASN A 532 5.51 11.01 -18.69
N THR A 533 5.86 11.26 -17.43
CA THR A 533 7.08 10.76 -16.78
C THR A 533 6.80 9.91 -15.56
N THR A 534 7.67 8.94 -15.28
CA THR A 534 7.67 8.09 -14.07
C THR A 534 9.06 8.06 -13.43
N MET A 535 9.15 7.69 -12.16
CA MET A 535 10.44 7.43 -11.52
C MET A 535 10.97 6.05 -11.93
N HIS A 536 12.10 6.01 -12.60
CA HIS A 536 12.80 4.77 -12.89
C HIS A 536 13.64 4.35 -11.68
N LEU A 537 13.46 3.11 -11.24
CA LEU A 537 14.20 2.50 -10.15
C LEU A 537 14.93 1.26 -10.68
N ASP A 538 16.24 1.43 -10.90
CA ASP A 538 17.20 0.35 -11.07
C ASP A 538 18.44 0.67 -10.19
N VAL A 539 19.61 0.08 -10.45
CA VAL A 539 20.91 0.50 -9.86
C VAL A 539 21.17 2.01 -10.00
N THR A 540 20.56 2.66 -10.99
CA THR A 540 20.42 4.11 -11.11
C THR A 540 18.97 4.54 -10.92
N GLN A 541 18.76 5.70 -10.28
CA GLN A 541 17.43 6.26 -10.05
C GLN A 541 17.30 7.58 -10.81
N GLU A 542 16.40 7.62 -11.80
CA GLU A 542 16.20 8.78 -12.68
C GLU A 542 14.73 8.96 -13.07
N VAL A 543 14.41 10.12 -13.66
CA VAL A 543 13.08 10.38 -14.21
C VAL A 543 13.09 9.94 -15.68
N MET A 544 12.21 9.04 -16.06
CA MET A 544 12.07 8.54 -17.43
C MET A 544 10.69 8.88 -18.01
N GLU A 545 10.59 8.89 -19.34
CA GLU A 545 9.31 8.91 -20.05
C GLU A 545 8.57 7.56 -19.87
N ILE A 546 7.23 7.59 -19.77
CA ILE A 546 6.40 6.38 -19.62
C ILE A 546 6.33 5.53 -20.91
N ALA A 547 6.42 6.19 -22.07
CA ALA A 547 6.47 5.64 -23.43
C ALA A 547 6.71 6.82 -24.40
N ASP A 548 6.96 6.55 -25.70
CA ASP A 548 6.97 7.60 -26.73
C ASP A 548 5.54 8.16 -26.96
N VAL A 549 5.43 9.42 -27.37
CA VAL A 549 4.13 10.14 -27.49
C VAL A 549 3.14 9.38 -28.38
N ASP A 550 3.57 8.90 -29.54
CA ASP A 550 2.69 8.17 -30.47
C ASP A 550 2.18 6.83 -29.84
N GLN A 551 2.99 6.20 -28.98
CA GLN A 551 2.57 5.00 -28.23
C GLN A 551 1.56 5.35 -27.12
N ILE A 552 1.75 6.48 -26.42
CA ILE A 552 0.82 6.98 -25.40
C ILE A 552 -0.54 7.29 -26.05
N ASP A 553 -0.54 7.94 -27.21
CA ASP A 553 -1.76 8.27 -27.95
C ASP A 553 -2.49 7.00 -28.40
N LEU A 554 -1.79 6.02 -29.01
CA LEU A 554 -2.36 4.72 -29.37
C LEU A 554 -2.97 3.97 -28.18
N ILE A 555 -2.26 3.88 -27.05
CA ILE A 555 -2.75 3.18 -25.85
C ILE A 555 -3.96 3.93 -25.25
N SER A 556 -3.95 5.26 -25.28
CA SER A 556 -5.05 6.09 -24.79
C SER A 556 -6.30 5.97 -25.65
N GLU A 557 -6.16 5.91 -26.99
CA GLU A 557 -7.27 5.66 -27.91
C GLU A 557 -7.81 4.23 -27.76
N TYR A 558 -6.91 3.24 -27.62
CA TYR A 558 -7.28 1.85 -27.33
C TYR A 558 -8.13 1.73 -26.05
N PHE A 559 -7.69 2.34 -24.94
CA PHE A 559 -8.45 2.39 -23.69
C PHE A 559 -9.78 3.15 -23.85
N ALA A 560 -9.80 4.29 -24.55
CA ALA A 560 -11.04 5.05 -24.78
C ALA A 560 -12.12 4.28 -25.57
N ALA A 561 -11.74 3.23 -26.31
CA ALA A 561 -12.66 2.32 -26.98
C ALA A 561 -13.19 1.17 -26.10
N GLN A 562 -12.62 0.95 -24.91
CA GLN A 562 -13.03 -0.14 -24.01
C GLN A 562 -14.27 0.22 -23.17
N THR A 563 -14.88 -0.80 -22.57
CA THR A 563 -15.85 -0.62 -21.49
C THR A 563 -15.09 -0.55 -20.16
N PRO A 564 -15.34 0.44 -19.29
CA PRO A 564 -14.67 0.54 -18.01
C PRO A 564 -15.14 -0.57 -17.05
N PHE A 565 -14.26 -0.96 -16.13
CA PHE A 565 -14.42 -2.11 -15.23
C PHE A 565 -15.20 -1.82 -13.92
#